data_AF-A0A353LXD1-F1
#
_entry.id   AF-A0A353LXD1-F1
#
_cell.length_a   1.000
_cell.length_b   1.000
_cell.length_c   1.000
_cell.angle_alpha   90.00
_cell.angle_beta   90.00
_cell.angle_gamma   90.00
#
_symmetry.space_group_name_H-M   'P 1'
#
loop_
_entity.id
_entity.type
_entity.pdbx_description
1 polymer ?
#
loop_
_entity_poly.entity_id
_entity_poly.type
_entity_poly.pdbx_seq_one_letter_code
_entity_poly.pdbx_strand_id
1 'polypeptide(L)'
;MHRDYRELLEEIKEITTVDGFVSACLEIKESMFFYERDLMLAAYSASLELLMVVALLSAALKGKRELLKAQTEVERMVEGLFTELEKFQFPLDIQYVVDHFAQGAGLQTRLRMPAYAAMMRCYASNAESAEGDLDSIVQKAHKVLGAVGPDVEADLNSLLGRLGAKMLRGARLRSIWLKVSPPRIQMVLLGLQTLMNNFRVTPYYNYPLEDIAVERQKRRKVKGNVVSDLGVFRNFRQGGSGHTDLNTALSKDEYDHFFESLFSSFEHLDVEPDQHVVDLIIMILEARLVNEDLNAGFLMRLLVYCNRWGLSEVSDTVLEILAELDFEDPLFYECWTLLQSFAGKALPAMRRFARA
;
A
#
# COMPACT_ATOMS: atom_id res chain seq x y z
N MET A 1 18.64 -12.62 24.44
CA MET A 1 17.50 -11.99 25.12
C MET A 1 16.44 -11.76 24.05
N HIS A 2 15.29 -12.46 24.10
CA HIS A 2 14.16 -12.05 23.25
C HIS A 2 13.82 -10.63 23.65
N ARG A 3 14.07 -9.65 22.78
CA ARG A 3 13.73 -8.27 23.12
C ARG A 3 12.24 -8.22 23.36
N ASP A 4 11.89 -7.74 24.54
CA ASP A 4 10.52 -7.39 24.83
C ASP A 4 10.08 -6.37 23.76
N TYR A 5 8.85 -6.44 23.27
CA TYR A 5 8.31 -5.38 22.40
C TYR A 5 8.49 -4.00 23.05
N ARG A 6 8.60 -3.95 24.39
CA ARG A 6 9.00 -2.75 25.17
C ARG A 6 10.35 -2.14 24.78
N GLU A 7 11.36 -2.95 24.47
CA GLU A 7 12.65 -2.39 24.01
C GLU A 7 12.53 -1.76 22.63
N LEU A 8 11.72 -2.35 21.75
CA LEU A 8 11.41 -1.75 20.45
C LEU A 8 10.61 -0.46 20.62
N LEU A 9 9.72 -0.40 21.62
CA LEU A 9 8.99 0.81 21.96
C LEU A 9 9.90 1.91 22.52
N GLU A 10 10.93 1.58 23.31
CA GLU A 10 11.92 2.57 23.74
C GLU A 10 12.76 3.08 22.56
N GLU A 11 13.17 2.23 21.61
CA GLU A 11 13.86 2.70 20.39
C GLU A 11 12.96 3.62 19.55
N ILE A 12 11.68 3.26 19.35
CA ILE A 12 10.71 4.12 18.66
C ILE A 12 10.59 5.45 19.38
N LYS A 13 10.47 5.44 20.70
CA LYS A 13 10.39 6.64 21.53
C LYS A 13 11.63 7.51 21.38
N GLU A 14 12.83 6.93 21.37
CA GLU A 14 14.07 7.67 21.16
C GLU A 14 14.06 8.42 19.82
N ILE A 15 13.77 7.73 18.72
CA ILE A 15 13.80 8.33 17.38
C ILE A 15 12.61 9.24 17.08
N THR A 16 11.52 9.16 17.85
CA THR A 16 10.31 10.00 17.72
C THR A 16 10.33 11.25 18.61
N THR A 17 11.48 11.59 19.19
CA THR A 17 11.72 12.92 19.79
C THR A 17 12.28 13.89 18.75
N VAL A 18 12.26 15.20 19.04
CA VAL A 18 12.90 16.23 18.19
C VAL A 18 14.38 15.91 17.98
N ASP A 19 15.13 15.72 19.07
CA ASP A 19 16.56 15.41 19.00
C ASP A 19 16.81 14.05 18.33
N GLY A 20 15.95 13.07 18.60
CA GLY A 20 16.04 11.74 18.00
C GLY A 20 15.80 11.75 16.49
N PHE A 21 14.82 12.52 16.01
CA PHE A 21 14.55 12.71 14.59
C PHE A 21 15.77 13.32 13.90
N VAL A 22 16.32 14.42 14.44
CA VAL A 22 17.50 15.09 13.88
C VAL A 22 18.71 14.15 13.91
N SER A 23 18.96 13.47 15.03
CA SER A 23 20.08 12.54 15.17
C SER A 23 19.97 11.36 14.21
N ALA A 24 18.79 10.78 14.03
CA ALA A 24 18.57 9.68 13.09
C ALA A 24 18.76 10.14 11.64
N CYS A 25 18.29 11.34 11.28
CA CYS A 25 18.51 11.91 9.96
C CYS A 25 20.00 12.16 9.69
N LEU A 26 20.75 12.67 10.68
CA LEU A 26 22.19 12.86 10.57
C LEU A 26 22.93 11.53 10.43
N GLU A 27 22.58 10.52 11.23
CA GLU A 27 23.12 9.16 11.13
C GLU A 27 22.92 8.57 9.72
N ILE A 28 21.71 8.71 9.16
CA ILE A 28 21.41 8.27 7.79
C ILE A 28 22.25 9.07 6.78
N LYS A 29 22.27 10.40 6.89
CA LYS A 29 23.04 11.27 6.00
C LYS A 29 24.52 10.91 5.97
N GLU A 30 25.12 10.64 7.13
CA GLU A 30 26.55 10.28 7.23
C GLU A 30 26.88 8.95 6.54
N SER A 31 25.88 8.07 6.40
CA SER A 31 26.03 6.80 5.71
C SER A 31 25.84 6.85 4.20
N MET A 32 25.32 7.97 3.68
CA MET A 32 25.05 8.13 2.26
C MET A 32 26.30 8.54 1.50
N PHE A 33 26.55 7.89 0.35
CA PHE A 33 27.65 8.28 -0.54
C PHE A 33 27.42 9.65 -1.19
N PHE A 34 26.17 9.97 -1.52
CA PHE A 34 25.73 11.29 -1.96
C PHE A 34 24.51 11.70 -1.14
N TYR A 35 24.51 12.95 -0.65
CA TYR A 35 23.38 13.47 0.10
C TYR A 35 22.19 13.74 -0.83
N GLU A 36 21.09 13.03 -0.57
CA GLU A 36 19.79 13.28 -1.17
C GLU A 36 18.74 13.34 -0.06
N ARG A 37 18.16 14.52 0.16
CA ARG A 37 17.24 14.80 1.29
C ARG A 37 16.04 13.85 1.28
N ASP A 38 15.39 13.70 0.14
CA ASP A 38 14.14 12.93 0.05
C ASP A 38 14.42 11.43 0.27
N LEU A 39 15.57 10.94 -0.19
CA LEU A 39 16.04 9.60 0.13
C LEU A 39 16.33 9.42 1.62
N MET A 40 16.94 10.40 2.28
CA MET A 40 17.22 10.37 3.72
C MET A 40 15.92 10.32 4.54
N LEU A 41 14.95 11.17 4.19
CA LEU A 41 13.63 11.21 4.84
C LEU A 41 12.80 9.94 4.58
N ALA A 42 12.89 9.39 3.37
CA ALA A 42 12.26 8.11 3.03
C ALA A 42 12.90 6.94 3.81
N ALA A 43 14.23 6.94 3.99
CA ALA A 43 14.93 5.95 4.79
C ALA A 43 14.57 6.04 6.29
N TYR A 44 14.47 7.27 6.83
CA TYR A 44 14.00 7.49 8.20
C TYR A 44 12.59 6.93 8.39
N SER A 45 11.67 7.26 7.48
CA SER A 45 10.27 6.82 7.54
C SER A 45 10.14 5.31 7.40
N ALA A 46 10.83 4.70 6.43
CA ALA A 46 10.84 3.24 6.26
C ALA A 46 11.41 2.50 7.49
N SER A 47 12.44 3.05 8.13
CA SER A 47 13.00 2.51 9.37
C SER A 47 12.00 2.60 10.53
N LEU A 48 11.33 3.75 10.69
CA LEU A 48 10.30 3.96 11.72
C LEU A 48 9.11 3.01 11.50
N GLU A 49 8.57 2.95 10.28
CA GLU A 49 7.45 2.06 9.93
C GLU A 49 7.79 0.59 10.18
N LEU A 50 8.99 0.13 9.82
CA LEU A 50 9.44 -1.24 10.09
C LEU A 50 9.54 -1.50 11.60
N LEU A 51 10.14 -0.58 12.37
CA LEU A 51 10.24 -0.68 13.84
C LEU A 51 8.85 -0.79 14.48
N MET A 52 7.92 0.08 14.07
CA MET A 52 6.53 0.07 14.54
C MET A 52 5.88 -1.28 14.29
N VAL A 53 5.92 -1.77 13.05
CA VAL A 53 5.28 -3.04 12.69
C VAL A 53 5.91 -4.22 13.43
N VAL A 54 7.23 -4.24 13.60
CA VAL A 54 7.91 -5.31 14.34
C VAL A 54 7.54 -5.26 15.84
N ALA A 55 7.40 -4.07 16.41
CA ALA A 55 6.93 -3.91 17.79
C ALA A 55 5.50 -4.45 17.95
N LEU A 56 4.61 -4.11 17.01
CA LEU A 56 3.22 -4.61 16.99
C LEU A 56 3.18 -6.13 16.80
N LEU A 57 3.97 -6.69 15.89
CA LEU A 57 4.07 -8.15 15.69
C LEU A 57 4.55 -8.83 16.97
N SER A 58 5.59 -8.30 17.61
CA SER A 58 6.14 -8.82 18.85
C SER A 58 5.13 -8.77 20.00
N ALA A 59 4.34 -7.70 20.09
CA ALA A 59 3.25 -7.57 21.05
C ALA A 59 2.08 -8.53 20.74
N ALA A 60 1.70 -8.68 19.47
CA ALA A 60 0.67 -9.61 19.01
C ALA A 60 1.00 -11.06 19.37
N LEU A 61 2.27 -11.45 19.30
CA LEU A 61 2.73 -12.77 19.70
C LEU A 61 2.57 -13.03 21.20
N LYS A 62 2.65 -11.99 22.04
CA LYS A 62 2.36 -12.08 23.48
C LYS A 62 0.86 -12.14 23.77
N GLY A 63 0.04 -11.41 23.01
CA GLY A 63 -1.42 -11.52 23.08
C GLY A 63 -2.15 -10.24 22.68
N LYS A 64 -3.48 -10.35 22.52
CA LYS A 64 -4.35 -9.24 22.08
C LYS A 64 -4.25 -7.99 22.95
N ARG A 65 -4.16 -8.17 24.28
CA ARG A 65 -4.02 -7.05 25.23
C ARG A 65 -2.69 -6.31 25.05
N GLU A 66 -1.60 -7.04 24.84
CA GLU A 66 -0.28 -6.42 24.65
C GLU A 66 -0.20 -5.74 23.28
N LEU A 67 -0.81 -6.31 22.24
CA LEU A 67 -0.96 -5.65 20.94
C LEU A 67 -1.68 -4.31 21.08
N LEU A 68 -2.81 -4.26 21.80
CA LEU A 68 -3.56 -3.02 21.99
C LEU A 68 -2.73 -1.95 22.70
N LYS A 69 -2.00 -2.31 23.76
CA LYS A 69 -1.10 -1.38 24.46
C LYS A 69 0.00 -0.84 23.54
N ALA A 70 0.68 -1.73 22.82
CA ALA A 70 1.74 -1.35 21.90
C ALA A 70 1.21 -0.44 20.79
N GLN A 71 0.02 -0.72 20.25
CA GLN A 71 -0.65 0.12 19.27
C GLN A 71 -0.88 1.54 19.82
N THR A 72 -1.51 1.68 20.99
CA THR A 72 -1.75 2.98 21.60
C THR A 72 -0.46 3.75 21.90
N GLU A 73 0.59 3.07 22.35
CA GLU A 73 1.88 3.70 22.62
C GLU A 73 2.57 4.20 21.34
N VAL A 74 2.59 3.38 20.29
CA VAL A 74 3.15 3.76 18.97
C VAL A 74 2.40 4.93 18.37
N GLU A 75 1.06 4.88 18.33
CA GLU A 75 0.23 5.98 17.81
C GLU A 75 0.52 7.29 18.55
N ARG A 76 0.62 7.23 19.88
CA ARG A 76 0.96 8.40 20.71
C ARG A 76 2.36 8.94 20.42
N MET A 77 3.36 8.08 20.23
CA MET A 77 4.74 8.49 19.94
C MET A 77 4.85 9.17 18.57
N VAL A 78 4.21 8.59 17.55
CA VAL A 78 4.23 9.12 16.17
C VAL A 78 3.48 10.44 16.09
N GLU A 79 2.26 10.55 16.62
CA GLU A 79 1.52 11.82 16.66
C GLU A 79 2.23 12.87 17.54
N GLY A 80 2.90 12.42 18.59
CA GLY A 80 3.77 13.25 19.43
C GLY A 80 4.92 13.87 18.63
N LEU A 81 5.63 13.07 17.81
CA LEU A 81 6.68 13.56 16.92
C LEU A 81 6.17 14.70 16.03
N PHE A 82 5.05 14.49 15.32
CA PHE A 82 4.49 15.52 14.44
C PHE A 82 4.15 16.81 15.20
N THR A 83 3.53 16.66 16.37
CA THR A 83 3.15 17.80 17.22
C THR A 83 4.37 18.58 17.69
N GLU A 84 5.45 17.91 18.08
CA GLU A 84 6.66 18.56 18.57
C GLU A 84 7.47 19.19 17.44
N LEU A 85 7.60 18.51 16.29
CA LEU A 85 8.26 19.07 15.10
C LEU A 85 7.58 20.35 14.59
N GLU A 86 6.25 20.45 14.69
CA GLU A 86 5.51 21.66 14.28
C GLU A 86 5.73 22.84 15.26
N LYS A 87 5.90 22.56 16.55
CA LYS A 87 6.04 23.60 17.59
C LYS A 87 7.47 24.08 17.79
N PHE A 88 8.44 23.21 17.56
CA PHE A 88 9.84 23.50 17.85
C PHE A 88 10.42 24.49 16.84
N GLN A 89 11.25 25.42 17.30
CA GLN A 89 11.93 26.39 16.44
C GLN A 89 13.30 25.86 16.04
N PHE A 90 13.45 25.46 14.78
CA PHE A 90 14.71 24.94 14.26
C PHE A 90 15.56 26.02 13.59
N PRO A 91 16.90 25.84 13.57
CA PRO A 91 17.76 26.51 12.59
C PRO A 91 17.26 26.27 11.15
N LEU A 92 17.49 27.22 10.24
CA LEU A 92 16.89 27.23 8.91
C LEU A 92 17.15 25.95 8.08
N ASP A 93 18.35 25.40 8.19
CA ASP A 93 18.76 24.18 7.51
C ASP A 93 18.01 22.94 8.02
N ILE A 94 17.76 22.86 9.32
CA ILE A 94 16.97 21.78 9.93
C ILE A 94 15.47 22.00 9.69
N GLN A 95 14.99 23.24 9.77
CA GLN A 95 13.59 23.57 9.49
C GLN A 95 13.19 23.11 8.08
N TYR A 96 14.07 23.33 7.10
CA TYR A 96 13.86 22.85 5.74
C TYR A 96 13.69 21.33 5.66
N VAL A 97 14.47 20.55 6.43
CA VAL A 97 14.32 19.09 6.51
C VAL A 97 12.99 18.69 7.16
N VAL A 98 12.61 19.38 8.24
CA VAL A 98 11.35 19.15 8.96
C VAL A 98 10.14 19.43 8.08
N ASP A 99 10.13 20.54 7.35
CA ASP A 99 9.03 20.92 6.46
C ASP A 99 8.84 19.86 5.35
N HIS A 100 9.93 19.37 4.76
CA HIS A 100 9.88 18.32 3.74
C HIS A 100 9.46 16.97 4.31
N PHE A 101 9.83 16.65 5.55
CA PHE A 101 9.34 15.46 6.23
C PHE A 101 7.83 15.56 6.46
N ALA A 102 7.36 16.69 7.01
CA ALA A 102 5.95 16.90 7.32
C ALA A 102 5.05 16.87 6.08
N GLN A 103 5.50 17.41 4.94
CA GLN A 103 4.75 17.43 3.68
C GLN A 103 4.92 16.16 2.83
N GLY A 104 5.97 15.36 3.10
CA GLY A 104 6.32 14.17 2.33
C GLY A 104 6.18 12.88 3.14
N ALA A 105 7.33 12.26 3.44
CA ALA A 105 7.38 10.91 4.01
C ALA A 105 6.71 10.77 5.40
N GLY A 106 6.68 11.86 6.18
CA GLY A 106 5.96 11.92 7.45
C GLY A 106 4.45 11.86 7.25
N LEU A 107 3.88 12.67 6.35
CA LEU A 107 2.46 12.60 6.02
C LEU A 107 2.05 11.20 5.55
N GLN A 108 2.87 10.57 4.71
CA GLN A 108 2.65 9.20 4.25
C GLN A 108 2.65 8.20 5.42
N THR A 109 3.63 8.29 6.33
CA THR A 109 3.70 7.45 7.54
C THR A 109 2.43 7.57 8.38
N ARG A 110 1.96 8.81 8.58
CA ARG A 110 0.75 9.12 9.35
C ARG A 110 -0.50 8.49 8.73
N LEU A 111 -0.64 8.57 7.40
CA LEU A 111 -1.77 7.99 6.66
C LEU A 111 -1.75 6.46 6.66
N ARG A 112 -0.57 5.83 6.69
CA ARG A 112 -0.40 4.36 6.68
C ARG A 112 -0.62 3.71 8.04
N MET A 113 -0.34 4.43 9.12
CA MET A 113 -0.35 3.89 10.47
C MET A 113 -1.68 3.18 10.87
N PRO A 114 -2.87 3.74 10.59
CA PRO A 114 -4.13 3.04 10.88
C PRO A 114 -4.27 1.71 10.13
N ALA A 115 -3.84 1.66 8.87
CA ALA A 115 -3.84 0.43 8.07
C ALA A 115 -2.83 -0.60 8.58
N TYR A 116 -1.64 -0.19 9.04
CA TYR A 116 -0.67 -1.09 9.69
C TYR A 116 -1.20 -1.66 11.01
N ALA A 117 -1.87 -0.85 11.82
CA ALA A 117 -2.52 -1.30 13.03
C ALA A 117 -3.66 -2.31 12.74
N ALA A 118 -4.50 -2.02 11.73
CA ALA A 118 -5.53 -2.94 11.26
C ALA A 118 -4.92 -4.24 10.72
N MET A 119 -3.83 -4.15 9.95
CA MET A 119 -3.07 -5.30 9.46
C MET A 119 -2.62 -6.22 10.59
N MET A 120 -2.02 -5.68 11.64
CA MET A 120 -1.56 -6.47 12.79
C MET A 120 -2.73 -7.11 13.55
N ARG A 121 -3.85 -6.39 13.70
CA ARG A 121 -5.08 -6.93 14.30
C ARG A 121 -5.66 -8.09 13.46
N CYS A 122 -5.73 -7.93 12.13
CA CYS A 122 -6.20 -8.95 11.19
C CYS A 122 -5.28 -10.19 11.18
N TYR A 123 -3.97 -9.98 11.16
CA TYR A 123 -3.00 -11.07 11.24
C TYR A 123 -3.12 -11.84 12.56
N ALA A 124 -3.28 -11.12 13.68
CA ALA A 124 -3.33 -11.72 15.01
C ALA A 124 -4.66 -12.40 15.37
N SER A 125 -5.76 -12.02 14.74
CA SER A 125 -7.07 -12.61 14.99
C SER A 125 -7.23 -13.99 14.35
N ASN A 126 -6.40 -14.33 13.36
CA ASN A 126 -6.58 -15.51 12.50
C ASN A 126 -8.00 -15.61 11.92
N ALA A 127 -8.75 -14.50 11.88
CA ALA A 127 -10.06 -14.43 11.25
C ALA A 127 -9.86 -14.79 9.79
N GLU A 128 -10.54 -15.85 9.37
CA GLU A 128 -10.19 -16.63 8.18
C GLU A 128 -9.83 -15.77 6.97
N SER A 129 -8.71 -16.17 6.39
CA SER A 129 -8.18 -15.87 5.07
C SER A 129 -9.15 -16.14 3.90
N ALA A 130 -10.40 -16.54 4.16
CA ALA A 130 -11.28 -17.24 3.23
C ALA A 130 -11.96 -16.36 2.18
N GLU A 131 -12.11 -15.05 2.40
CA GLU A 131 -12.74 -14.18 1.40
C GLU A 131 -11.74 -13.32 0.65
N GLY A 132 -11.62 -13.62 -0.65
CA GLY A 132 -10.97 -12.79 -1.67
C GLY A 132 -9.46 -13.00 -1.80
N ASP A 133 -8.98 -13.01 -3.03
CA ASP A 133 -7.58 -12.70 -3.35
C ASP A 133 -7.25 -11.22 -3.04
N LEU A 134 -6.03 -10.77 -3.31
CA LEU A 134 -5.68 -9.37 -3.06
C LEU A 134 -6.42 -8.42 -4.02
N ASP A 135 -6.62 -8.84 -5.27
CA ASP A 135 -7.25 -8.04 -6.32
C ASP A 135 -8.70 -7.67 -5.93
N SER A 136 -9.49 -8.64 -5.45
CA SER A 136 -10.83 -8.40 -4.94
C SER A 136 -10.89 -7.54 -3.66
N ILE A 137 -9.84 -7.56 -2.82
CA ILE A 137 -9.76 -6.66 -1.66
C ILE A 137 -9.47 -5.22 -2.11
N VAL A 138 -8.59 -5.03 -3.10
CA VAL A 138 -8.32 -3.71 -3.70
C VAL A 138 -9.58 -3.16 -4.37
N GLN A 139 -10.29 -3.97 -5.15
CA GLN A 139 -11.55 -3.59 -5.78
C GLN A 139 -12.59 -3.13 -4.73
N LYS A 140 -12.72 -3.86 -3.61
CA LYS A 140 -13.60 -3.44 -2.50
C LYS A 140 -13.14 -2.13 -1.87
N ALA A 141 -11.83 -1.91 -1.76
CA ALA A 141 -11.29 -0.65 -1.24
C ALA A 141 -11.62 0.54 -2.15
N HIS A 142 -11.56 0.37 -3.47
CA HIS A 142 -12.02 1.39 -4.43
C HIS A 142 -13.52 1.68 -4.26
N LYS A 143 -14.35 0.64 -4.15
CA LYS A 143 -15.81 0.80 -3.96
C LYS A 143 -16.17 1.52 -2.65
N VAL A 144 -15.44 1.25 -1.56
CA VAL A 144 -15.62 1.97 -0.29
C VAL A 144 -15.27 3.45 -0.43
N LEU A 145 -14.24 3.80 -1.22
CA LEU A 145 -13.87 5.19 -1.43
C LEU A 145 -14.93 5.97 -2.21
N GLY A 146 -15.62 5.33 -3.16
CA GLY A 146 -16.74 5.93 -3.89
C GLY A 146 -18.05 5.99 -3.10
N ALA A 147 -18.13 5.34 -1.94
CA ALA A 147 -19.34 5.32 -1.13
C ALA A 147 -19.45 6.59 -0.27
N VAL A 148 -20.66 7.15 -0.17
CA VAL A 148 -20.97 8.23 0.77
C VAL A 148 -21.39 7.63 2.11
N GLY A 149 -20.52 7.70 3.11
CA GLY A 149 -20.82 7.19 4.45
C GLY A 149 -19.92 7.76 5.54
N PRO A 150 -20.36 7.74 6.82
CA PRO A 150 -19.57 8.26 7.94
C PRO A 150 -18.33 7.40 8.27
N ASP A 151 -18.33 6.12 7.88
CA ASP A 151 -17.32 5.13 8.29
C ASP A 151 -16.30 4.78 7.20
N VAL A 152 -16.27 5.53 6.09
CA VAL A 152 -15.39 5.26 4.93
C VAL A 152 -13.92 5.09 5.33
N GLU A 153 -13.41 5.93 6.22
CA GLU A 153 -12.03 5.82 6.74
C GLU A 153 -11.77 4.49 7.47
N ALA A 154 -12.69 4.09 8.36
CA ALA A 154 -12.53 2.90 9.17
C ALA A 154 -12.63 1.64 8.30
N ASP A 155 -13.58 1.62 7.37
CA ASP A 155 -13.80 0.51 6.45
C ASP A 155 -12.63 0.36 5.48
N LEU A 156 -12.12 1.47 4.94
CA LEU A 156 -10.95 1.45 4.07
C LEU A 156 -9.72 0.91 4.79
N ASN A 157 -9.43 1.42 5.99
CA ASN A 157 -8.30 0.93 6.79
C ASN A 157 -8.45 -0.54 7.19
N SER A 158 -9.67 -1.00 7.42
CA SER A 158 -9.98 -2.41 7.68
C SER A 158 -9.65 -3.30 6.46
N LEU A 159 -10.07 -2.89 5.25
CA LEU A 159 -9.77 -3.60 4.01
C LEU A 159 -8.28 -3.62 3.69
N LEU A 160 -7.61 -2.47 3.79
CA LEU A 160 -6.17 -2.36 3.56
C LEU A 160 -5.37 -3.13 4.63
N GLY A 161 -5.86 -3.17 5.87
CA GLY A 161 -5.33 -4.03 6.93
C GLY A 161 -5.43 -5.51 6.58
N ARG A 162 -6.59 -5.97 6.09
CA ARG A 162 -6.76 -7.37 5.62
C ARG A 162 -5.81 -7.72 4.48
N LEU A 163 -5.64 -6.80 3.52
CA LEU A 163 -4.69 -6.94 2.42
C LEU A 163 -3.26 -7.09 2.95
N GLY A 164 -2.82 -6.19 3.85
CA GLY A 164 -1.51 -6.28 4.49
C GLY A 164 -1.30 -7.57 5.28
N ALA A 165 -2.34 -8.07 5.96
CA ALA A 165 -2.26 -9.32 6.73
C ALA A 165 -2.09 -10.56 5.84
N LYS A 166 -2.66 -10.54 4.63
CA LYS A 166 -2.42 -11.57 3.61
C LYS A 166 -1.02 -11.43 3.00
N MET A 167 -0.56 -10.20 2.76
CA MET A 167 0.81 -9.95 2.28
C MET A 167 1.88 -10.43 3.27
N LEU A 168 1.68 -10.27 4.58
CA LEU A 168 2.57 -10.83 5.60
C LEU A 168 2.71 -12.36 5.49
N ARG A 169 1.66 -13.05 5.04
CA ARG A 169 1.66 -14.49 4.77
C ARG A 169 2.16 -14.85 3.35
N GLY A 170 2.66 -13.87 2.59
CA GLY A 170 3.29 -14.07 1.29
C GLY A 170 2.39 -13.85 0.08
N ALA A 171 1.15 -13.39 0.26
CA ALA A 171 0.32 -12.98 -0.86
C ALA A 171 0.95 -11.78 -1.59
N ARG A 172 0.89 -11.78 -2.92
CA ARG A 172 1.58 -10.79 -3.75
C ARG A 172 0.61 -9.72 -4.25
N LEU A 173 0.96 -8.46 -4.04
CA LEU A 173 0.26 -7.32 -4.61
C LEU A 173 0.72 -7.11 -6.06
N ARG A 174 -0.23 -7.00 -6.99
CA ARG A 174 0.05 -6.69 -8.40
C ARG A 174 0.58 -5.27 -8.56
N SER A 175 1.52 -5.08 -9.49
CA SER A 175 2.14 -3.77 -9.71
C SER A 175 1.15 -2.75 -10.28
N ILE A 176 0.16 -3.22 -11.04
CA ILE A 176 -0.84 -2.35 -11.68
C ILE A 176 -1.65 -1.55 -10.66
N TRP A 177 -1.95 -2.11 -9.48
CA TRP A 177 -2.70 -1.41 -8.43
C TRP A 177 -1.98 -0.16 -7.91
N LEU A 178 -0.65 -0.13 -7.96
CA LEU A 178 0.13 1.05 -7.60
C LEU A 178 0.08 2.15 -8.67
N LYS A 179 -0.43 1.85 -9.87
CA LYS A 179 -0.56 2.81 -10.98
C LYS A 179 -1.99 3.29 -11.17
N VAL A 180 -2.98 2.43 -10.87
CA VAL A 180 -4.39 2.72 -11.17
C VAL A 180 -5.21 3.12 -9.95
N SER A 181 -4.74 2.82 -8.74
CA SER A 181 -5.48 3.19 -7.52
C SER A 181 -5.42 4.69 -7.25
N PRO A 182 -6.47 5.27 -6.64
CA PRO A 182 -6.46 6.64 -6.15
C PRO A 182 -5.27 6.90 -5.21
N PRO A 183 -4.72 8.13 -5.15
CA PRO A 183 -3.53 8.45 -4.34
C PRO A 183 -3.61 7.95 -2.89
N ARG A 184 -4.79 8.06 -2.29
CA ARG A 184 -5.05 7.62 -0.92
C ARG A 184 -4.84 6.11 -0.70
N ILE A 185 -5.30 5.28 -1.62
CA ILE A 185 -5.11 3.83 -1.56
C ILE A 185 -3.68 3.49 -1.98
N GLN A 186 -3.20 4.11 -3.05
CA GLN A 186 -1.85 3.93 -3.59
C GLN A 186 -0.78 4.13 -2.52
N MET A 187 -0.87 5.19 -1.71
CA MET A 187 0.10 5.47 -0.63
C MET A 187 0.19 4.32 0.37
N VAL A 188 -0.93 3.70 0.74
CA VAL A 188 -0.96 2.58 1.68
C VAL A 188 -0.44 1.30 1.03
N LEU A 189 -0.85 1.03 -0.22
CA LEU A 189 -0.37 -0.13 -0.98
C LEU A 189 1.15 -0.08 -1.15
N LEU A 190 1.72 1.09 -1.45
CA LEU A 190 3.16 1.30 -1.58
C LEU A 190 3.87 1.01 -0.26
N GLY A 191 3.38 1.57 0.85
CA GLY A 191 3.94 1.34 2.18
C GLY A 191 3.91 -0.14 2.58
N LEU A 192 2.78 -0.84 2.34
CA LEU A 192 2.68 -2.27 2.57
C LEU A 192 3.68 -3.08 1.75
N GLN A 193 3.87 -2.73 0.47
CA GLN A 193 4.85 -3.39 -0.38
C GLN A 193 6.29 -3.13 0.06
N THR A 194 6.64 -1.87 0.37
CA THR A 194 7.94 -1.48 0.94
C THR A 194 8.22 -2.27 2.22
N LEU A 195 7.24 -2.34 3.11
CA LEU A 195 7.30 -3.11 4.35
C LEU A 195 7.56 -4.59 4.10
N MET A 196 6.83 -5.24 3.19
CA MET A 196 7.05 -6.67 2.87
C MET A 196 8.46 -6.93 2.32
N ASN A 197 8.94 -6.04 1.44
CA ASN A 197 10.31 -6.14 0.93
C ASN A 197 11.34 -6.03 2.07
N ASN A 198 11.09 -5.16 3.04
CA ASN A 198 11.94 -5.00 4.23
C ASN A 198 11.89 -6.21 5.15
N PHE A 199 10.72 -6.82 5.33
CA PHE A 199 10.58 -8.12 6.00
C PHE A 199 11.37 -9.22 5.30
N ARG A 200 11.40 -9.23 3.95
CA ARG A 200 12.11 -10.22 3.15
C ARG A 200 13.63 -10.12 3.26
N VAL A 201 14.19 -8.90 3.26
CA VAL A 201 15.66 -8.70 3.34
C VAL A 201 16.19 -8.72 4.78
N THR A 202 15.32 -8.64 5.78
CA THR A 202 15.73 -8.66 7.19
C THR A 202 15.88 -10.10 7.70
N PRO A 203 17.09 -10.55 8.09
CA PRO A 203 17.41 -11.97 8.35
C PRO A 203 16.73 -12.61 9.57
N TYR A 204 15.81 -11.92 10.27
CA TYR A 204 15.22 -12.39 11.53
C TYR A 204 13.71 -12.63 11.50
N TYR A 205 13.02 -12.20 10.44
CA TYR A 205 11.56 -12.26 10.43
C TYR A 205 10.96 -13.47 9.73
N ASN A 206 11.77 -14.39 9.19
CA ASN A 206 11.30 -15.60 8.51
C ASN A 206 10.12 -15.32 7.57
N TYR A 207 10.25 -14.30 6.72
CA TYR A 207 9.21 -13.94 5.77
C TYR A 207 9.15 -14.96 4.62
N PRO A 208 7.96 -15.41 4.18
CA PRO A 208 6.63 -15.02 4.66
C PRO A 208 6.27 -15.61 6.03
N LEU A 209 5.50 -14.86 6.83
CA LEU A 209 5.08 -15.29 8.15
C LEU A 209 4.07 -16.42 8.07
N GLU A 210 4.21 -17.40 8.97
CA GLU A 210 3.17 -18.41 9.18
C GLU A 210 2.04 -17.88 10.06
N ASP A 211 1.02 -18.70 10.32
CA ASP A 211 -0.04 -18.32 11.24
C ASP A 211 0.50 -17.96 12.63
N ILE A 212 -0.15 -16.99 13.27
CA ILE A 212 0.30 -16.46 14.56
C ILE A 212 0.45 -17.56 15.64
N ALA A 213 -0.34 -18.63 15.57
CA ALA A 213 -0.21 -19.77 16.46
C ALA A 213 1.11 -20.52 16.25
N VAL A 214 1.52 -20.72 15.01
CA VAL A 214 2.77 -21.39 14.65
C VAL A 214 3.96 -20.49 14.94
N GLU A 215 3.88 -19.19 14.62
CA GLU A 215 4.91 -18.21 14.98
C GLU A 215 5.13 -18.13 16.50
N ARG A 216 4.05 -18.16 17.29
CA ARG A 216 4.14 -18.29 18.76
C ARG A 216 4.86 -19.57 19.17
N GLN A 217 4.57 -20.69 18.52
CA GLN A 217 5.18 -21.98 18.85
C GLN A 217 6.66 -22.04 18.47
N LYS A 218 7.05 -21.55 17.28
CA LYS A 218 8.45 -21.43 16.84
C LYS A 218 9.26 -20.67 17.90
N ARG A 219 8.73 -19.53 18.35
CA ARG A 219 9.39 -18.66 19.33
C ARG A 219 9.43 -19.26 20.74
N ARG A 220 8.51 -20.16 21.10
CA ARG A 220 8.56 -20.93 22.36
C ARG A 220 9.55 -22.12 22.31
N LYS A 221 9.66 -22.79 21.16
CA LYS A 221 10.51 -23.99 20.96
C LYS A 221 11.97 -23.65 20.84
N VAL A 222 12.31 -22.50 20.25
CA VAL A 222 13.67 -21.99 20.17
C VAL A 222 14.09 -21.53 21.57
N LYS A 223 14.53 -22.48 22.41
CA LYS A 223 15.11 -22.23 23.75
C LYS A 223 16.47 -21.50 23.71
N GLY A 224 16.85 -20.91 22.57
CA GLY A 224 18.14 -20.26 22.35
C GLY A 224 18.04 -19.06 21.40
N ASN A 225 18.21 -17.86 21.96
CA ASN A 225 18.66 -16.61 21.34
C ASN A 225 18.50 -16.45 19.81
N VAL A 226 17.30 -16.14 19.34
CA VAL A 226 17.15 -15.31 18.13
C VAL A 226 17.23 -13.85 18.60
N VAL A 227 18.42 -13.26 18.49
CA VAL A 227 18.66 -11.84 18.82
C VAL A 227 18.24 -11.03 17.60
N SER A 228 17.09 -10.34 17.64
CA SER A 228 16.88 -9.22 16.72
C SER A 228 17.81 -8.10 17.17
N ASP A 229 18.97 -8.00 16.53
CA ASP A 229 19.92 -6.95 16.84
C ASP A 229 19.32 -5.59 16.43
N LEU A 230 19.30 -4.61 17.34
CA LEU A 230 18.95 -3.22 16.98
C LEU A 230 19.93 -2.69 15.91
N GLY A 231 21.14 -3.26 15.88
CA GLY A 231 22.09 -3.10 14.80
C GLY A 231 21.48 -3.37 13.43
N VAL A 232 20.46 -4.21 13.27
CA VAL A 232 19.79 -4.41 11.97
C VAL A 232 19.02 -3.16 11.55
N PHE A 233 18.31 -2.51 12.46
CA PHE A 233 17.58 -1.28 12.17
C PHE A 233 18.53 -0.09 11.99
N ARG A 234 19.65 -0.08 12.72
CA ARG A 234 20.72 0.90 12.50
C ARG A 234 21.47 0.65 11.19
N ASN A 235 21.73 -0.60 10.81
CA ASN A 235 22.33 -0.99 9.52
C ASN A 235 21.36 -0.76 8.35
N PHE A 236 20.06 -0.85 8.59
CA PHE A 236 19.01 -0.48 7.65
C PHE A 236 19.07 1.04 7.37
N ARG A 237 19.34 1.85 8.40
CA ARG A 237 19.60 3.31 8.30
C ARG A 237 20.94 3.64 7.65
N GLN A 238 22.00 2.89 7.99
CA GLN A 238 23.41 3.21 7.68
C GLN A 238 23.95 2.55 6.40
N GLY A 239 23.15 1.79 5.64
CA GLY A 239 23.70 0.97 4.55
C GLY A 239 22.90 0.93 3.27
N GLY A 240 21.75 1.61 3.19
CA GLY A 240 20.87 1.55 2.02
C GLY A 240 20.41 0.13 1.65
N SER A 241 20.55 -0.84 2.55
CA SER A 241 20.18 -2.25 2.33
C SER A 241 18.66 -2.46 2.39
N GLY A 242 17.94 -1.45 2.87
CA GLY A 242 16.51 -1.38 2.95
C GLY A 242 15.82 -0.84 1.71
N HIS A 243 14.56 -1.22 1.53
CA HIS A 243 13.68 -0.60 0.55
C HIS A 243 12.99 0.61 1.18
N THR A 244 12.86 1.65 0.38
CA THR A 244 12.05 2.84 0.58
C THR A 244 10.99 2.91 -0.51
N ASP A 245 10.13 3.90 -0.42
CA ASP A 245 9.13 4.18 -1.46
C ASP A 245 9.74 4.64 -2.79
N LEU A 246 11.04 4.98 -2.80
CA LEU A 246 11.78 5.40 -3.99
C LEU A 246 12.42 4.22 -4.75
N ASN A 247 12.53 3.04 -4.12
CA ASN A 247 13.18 1.86 -4.72
C ASN A 247 12.44 0.54 -4.41
N THR A 248 11.11 0.60 -4.32
CA THR A 248 10.28 -0.57 -4.00
C THR A 248 10.42 -1.69 -5.03
N ALA A 249 10.81 -2.89 -4.59
CA ALA A 249 10.89 -4.06 -5.46
C ALA A 249 9.49 -4.67 -5.68
N LEU A 250 9.15 -4.88 -6.95
CA LEU A 250 7.89 -5.51 -7.36
C LEU A 250 8.19 -6.83 -8.06
N SER A 251 7.63 -7.93 -7.57
CA SER A 251 7.58 -9.17 -8.34
C SER A 251 6.48 -9.04 -9.38
N LYS A 252 6.78 -9.34 -10.65
CA LYS A 252 5.82 -9.27 -11.75
C LYS A 252 5.54 -10.67 -12.26
N ASP A 253 4.27 -10.93 -12.58
CA ASP A 253 3.86 -12.09 -13.36
C ASP A 253 3.51 -11.68 -14.81
N GLU A 254 3.00 -12.63 -15.59
CA GLU A 254 2.63 -12.42 -16.99
C GLU A 254 1.53 -11.35 -17.16
N TYR A 255 0.58 -11.28 -16.23
CA TYR A 255 -0.49 -10.28 -16.25
C TYR A 255 0.05 -8.89 -15.93
N ASP A 256 0.97 -8.78 -14.95
CA ASP A 256 1.64 -7.52 -14.65
C ASP A 256 2.41 -7.00 -15.87
N HIS A 257 3.10 -7.88 -16.60
CA HIS A 257 3.79 -7.52 -17.84
C HIS A 257 2.82 -7.06 -18.93
N PHE A 258 1.69 -7.76 -19.10
CA PHE A 258 0.63 -7.36 -20.03
C PHE A 258 0.10 -5.95 -19.72
N PHE A 259 -0.33 -5.68 -18.49
CA PHE A 259 -0.88 -4.36 -18.14
C PHE A 259 0.17 -3.24 -18.16
N GLU A 260 1.43 -3.57 -17.90
CA GLU A 260 2.52 -2.60 -18.06
C GLU A 260 2.78 -2.23 -19.52
N SER A 261 2.67 -3.19 -20.45
CA SER A 261 2.89 -2.93 -21.87
C SER A 261 1.85 -1.94 -22.43
N LEU A 262 0.61 -1.94 -21.90
CA LEU A 262 -0.44 -0.97 -22.24
C LEU A 262 -0.07 0.50 -21.99
N PHE A 263 0.94 0.80 -21.17
CA PHE A 263 1.41 2.19 -21.04
C PHE A 263 2.21 2.67 -22.26
N SER A 264 2.69 1.76 -23.11
CA SER A 264 3.63 2.08 -24.20
C SER A 264 3.31 1.45 -25.56
N SER A 265 2.60 0.32 -25.61
CA SER A 265 2.44 -0.49 -26.83
C SER A 265 1.12 -1.29 -26.88
N PHE A 266 0.89 -1.98 -28.01
CA PHE A 266 -0.26 -2.86 -28.29
C PHE A 266 0.19 -4.31 -28.55
N GLU A 267 1.16 -4.79 -27.77
CA GLU A 267 1.87 -6.06 -28.04
C GLU A 267 0.98 -7.31 -28.07
N HIS A 268 -0.17 -7.30 -27.40
CA HIS A 268 -1.01 -8.48 -27.17
C HIS A 268 -2.38 -8.39 -27.84
N LEU A 269 -2.59 -7.43 -28.75
CA LEU A 269 -3.92 -7.12 -29.31
C LEU A 269 -4.54 -8.29 -30.12
N ASP A 270 -3.70 -9.15 -30.69
CA ASP A 270 -4.13 -10.31 -31.48
C ASP A 270 -4.15 -11.63 -30.67
N VAL A 271 -3.97 -11.56 -29.35
CA VAL A 271 -4.06 -12.72 -28.45
C VAL A 271 -5.44 -12.75 -27.80
N GLU A 272 -6.04 -13.93 -27.66
CA GLU A 272 -7.32 -14.08 -26.94
C GLU A 272 -7.10 -13.91 -25.42
N PRO A 273 -7.90 -13.07 -24.73
CA PRO A 273 -7.75 -12.88 -23.30
C PRO A 273 -8.32 -14.07 -22.53
N ASP A 274 -7.65 -14.45 -21.44
CA ASP A 274 -8.28 -15.33 -20.46
C ASP A 274 -9.23 -14.56 -19.54
N GLN A 275 -10.01 -15.31 -18.75
CA GLN A 275 -10.98 -14.72 -17.83
C GLN A 275 -10.33 -13.83 -16.77
N HIS A 276 -9.11 -14.14 -16.35
CA HIS A 276 -8.41 -13.37 -15.31
C HIS A 276 -8.02 -11.98 -15.81
N VAL A 277 -7.56 -11.88 -17.06
CA VAL A 277 -7.32 -10.59 -17.73
C VAL A 277 -8.62 -9.80 -17.84
N VAL A 278 -9.72 -10.42 -18.26
CA VAL A 278 -11.03 -9.76 -18.39
C VAL A 278 -11.50 -9.21 -17.03
N ASP A 279 -11.39 -10.01 -15.97
CA ASP A 279 -11.77 -9.60 -14.62
C ASP A 279 -10.92 -8.41 -14.14
N LEU A 280 -9.60 -8.43 -14.39
CA LEU A 280 -8.70 -7.32 -14.06
C LEU A 280 -9.04 -6.05 -14.87
N ILE A 281 -9.39 -6.18 -16.16
CA ILE A 281 -9.82 -5.03 -16.98
C ILE A 281 -11.06 -4.37 -16.38
N ILE A 282 -12.06 -5.17 -15.99
CA ILE A 282 -13.28 -4.64 -15.35
C ILE A 282 -12.93 -3.91 -14.06
N MET A 283 -12.10 -4.51 -13.19
CA MET A 283 -11.68 -3.86 -11.94
C MET A 283 -10.89 -2.57 -12.16
N ILE A 284 -10.05 -2.50 -13.20
CA ILE A 284 -9.29 -1.29 -13.56
C ILE A 284 -10.22 -0.19 -14.07
N LEU A 285 -11.22 -0.54 -14.88
CA LEU A 285 -12.25 0.41 -15.33
C LEU A 285 -13.10 0.90 -14.14
N GLU A 286 -13.46 0.02 -13.20
CA GLU A 286 -14.14 0.45 -11.97
C GLU A 286 -13.25 1.39 -11.14
N ALA A 287 -11.94 1.18 -11.10
CA ALA A 287 -11.02 2.06 -10.39
C ALA A 287 -11.00 3.49 -10.97
N ARG A 288 -11.28 3.67 -12.27
CA ARG A 288 -11.42 5.00 -12.91
C ARG A 288 -12.57 5.82 -12.32
N LEU A 289 -13.65 5.19 -11.87
CA LEU A 289 -14.80 5.89 -11.27
C LEU A 289 -14.45 6.60 -9.95
N VAL A 290 -13.34 6.21 -9.33
CA VAL A 290 -12.86 6.83 -8.08
C VAL A 290 -11.47 7.45 -8.21
N ASN A 291 -10.91 7.46 -9.42
CA ASN A 291 -9.60 8.01 -9.73
C ASN A 291 -9.63 8.75 -11.08
N GLU A 292 -10.05 10.00 -11.06
CA GLU A 292 -10.14 10.85 -12.26
C GLU A 292 -8.78 11.07 -12.93
N ASP A 293 -7.69 11.08 -12.16
CA ASP A 293 -6.32 11.31 -12.62
C ASP A 293 -5.68 10.07 -13.29
N LEU A 294 -6.44 8.98 -13.46
CA LEU A 294 -5.96 7.79 -14.14
C LEU A 294 -5.54 8.13 -15.58
N ASN A 295 -4.37 7.63 -15.99
CA ASN A 295 -3.77 7.99 -17.28
C ASN A 295 -4.72 7.72 -18.47
N ALA A 296 -5.14 8.79 -19.15
CA ALA A 296 -6.07 8.71 -20.27
C ALA A 296 -5.52 7.85 -21.43
N GLY A 297 -4.22 7.94 -21.74
CA GLY A 297 -3.61 7.12 -22.78
C GLY A 297 -3.66 5.61 -22.50
N PHE A 298 -3.50 5.23 -21.24
CA PHE A 298 -3.67 3.84 -20.78
C PHE A 298 -5.13 3.40 -20.91
N LEU A 299 -6.10 4.22 -20.48
CA LEU A 299 -7.53 3.93 -20.60
C LEU A 299 -7.97 3.76 -22.06
N MET A 300 -7.56 4.67 -22.93
CA MET A 300 -7.86 4.60 -24.37
C MET A 300 -7.39 3.28 -24.99
N ARG A 301 -6.17 2.84 -24.65
CA ARG A 301 -5.66 1.55 -25.11
C ARG A 301 -6.46 0.40 -24.52
N LEU A 302 -6.81 0.45 -23.23
CA LEU A 302 -7.66 -0.55 -22.59
C LEU A 302 -9.00 -0.71 -23.32
N LEU A 303 -9.64 0.40 -23.71
CA LEU A 303 -10.89 0.38 -24.48
C LEU A 303 -10.71 -0.22 -25.89
N VAL A 304 -9.57 0.02 -26.55
CA VAL A 304 -9.24 -0.62 -27.84
C VAL A 304 -9.15 -2.15 -27.68
N TYR A 305 -8.54 -2.63 -26.60
CA TYR A 305 -8.49 -4.05 -26.27
C TYR A 305 -9.90 -4.60 -26.01
N CYS A 306 -10.73 -3.91 -25.21
CA CYS A 306 -12.13 -4.29 -24.99
C CYS A 306 -12.92 -4.40 -26.31
N ASN A 307 -12.71 -3.47 -27.24
CA ASN A 307 -13.36 -3.48 -28.55
C ASN A 307 -12.89 -4.66 -29.39
N ARG A 308 -11.57 -4.84 -29.51
CA ARG A 308 -10.96 -5.88 -30.34
C ARG A 308 -11.36 -7.28 -29.89
N TRP A 309 -11.44 -7.50 -28.59
CA TRP A 309 -11.81 -8.77 -27.98
C TRP A 309 -13.31 -8.96 -27.80
N GLY A 310 -14.12 -7.94 -28.05
CA GLY A 310 -15.58 -8.03 -27.93
C GLY A 310 -16.07 -8.20 -26.49
N LEU A 311 -15.38 -7.59 -25.52
CA LEU A 311 -15.63 -7.71 -24.08
C LEU A 311 -16.89 -6.95 -23.65
N SER A 312 -18.06 -7.46 -24.01
CA SER A 312 -19.34 -6.82 -23.67
C SER A 312 -19.62 -6.75 -22.16
N GLU A 313 -18.91 -7.52 -21.34
CA GLU A 313 -18.96 -7.55 -19.88
C GLU A 313 -18.62 -6.18 -19.26
N VAL A 314 -17.81 -5.37 -19.93
CA VAL A 314 -17.42 -4.03 -19.45
C VAL A 314 -18.51 -2.98 -19.62
N SER A 315 -19.63 -3.31 -20.28
CA SER A 315 -20.63 -2.33 -20.72
C SER A 315 -21.23 -1.51 -19.58
N ASP A 316 -21.50 -2.13 -18.42
CA ASP A 316 -22.08 -1.43 -17.27
C ASP A 316 -21.11 -0.40 -16.70
N THR A 317 -19.87 -0.81 -16.45
CA THR A 317 -18.81 0.09 -15.96
C THR A 317 -18.51 1.21 -16.96
N VAL A 318 -18.49 0.93 -18.26
CA VAL A 318 -18.27 1.95 -19.30
C VAL A 318 -19.41 2.97 -19.34
N LEU A 319 -20.65 2.56 -19.10
CA LEU A 319 -21.78 3.50 -19.00
C LEU A 319 -21.68 4.39 -17.77
N GLU A 320 -21.25 3.84 -16.63
CA GLU A 320 -20.99 4.64 -15.42
C GLU A 320 -19.88 5.67 -15.67
N ILE A 321 -18.77 5.26 -16.31
CA ILE A 321 -17.70 6.20 -16.69
C ILE A 321 -18.25 7.29 -17.62
N LEU A 322 -19.02 6.91 -18.65
CA LEU A 322 -19.59 7.86 -19.61
C LEU A 322 -20.54 8.88 -18.94
N ALA A 323 -21.17 8.53 -17.83
CA ALA A 323 -22.02 9.41 -17.05
C ALA A 323 -21.26 10.55 -16.36
N GLU A 324 -20.00 10.31 -16.02
CA GLU A 324 -19.13 11.26 -15.30
C GLU A 324 -18.30 12.13 -16.24
N LEU A 325 -18.18 11.76 -17.51
CA LEU A 325 -17.37 12.47 -18.49
C LEU A 325 -18.12 13.64 -19.15
N ASP A 326 -17.38 14.72 -19.42
CA ASP A 326 -17.84 15.80 -20.30
C ASP A 326 -17.89 15.30 -21.76
N PHE A 327 -18.83 15.81 -22.56
CA PHE A 327 -18.95 15.51 -23.99
C PHE A 327 -17.74 15.98 -24.81
N GLU A 328 -16.95 16.91 -24.28
CA GLU A 328 -15.70 17.36 -24.89
C GLU A 328 -14.50 16.44 -24.56
N ASP A 329 -14.64 15.51 -23.61
CA ASP A 329 -13.56 14.59 -23.23
C ASP A 329 -13.32 13.55 -24.35
N PRO A 330 -12.07 13.39 -24.84
CA PRO A 330 -11.75 12.34 -25.82
C PRO A 330 -12.18 10.94 -25.39
N LEU A 331 -12.14 10.63 -24.09
CA LEU A 331 -12.56 9.34 -23.54
C LEU A 331 -14.06 9.11 -23.71
N PHE A 332 -14.87 10.18 -23.74
CA PHE A 332 -16.32 10.09 -23.93
C PHE A 332 -16.66 9.42 -25.28
N TYR A 333 -16.03 9.90 -26.36
CA TYR A 333 -16.26 9.37 -27.72
C TYR A 333 -15.88 7.90 -27.83
N GLU A 334 -14.86 7.48 -27.11
CA GLU A 334 -14.28 6.13 -27.20
C GLU A 334 -15.09 5.14 -26.37
N CYS A 335 -15.53 5.55 -25.17
CA CYS A 335 -16.53 4.81 -24.40
C CYS A 335 -17.82 4.63 -25.20
N TRP A 336 -18.30 5.68 -25.87
CA TRP A 336 -19.50 5.61 -26.70
C TRP A 336 -19.32 4.69 -27.92
N THR A 337 -18.21 4.81 -28.63
CA THR A 337 -17.88 3.98 -29.80
C THR A 337 -17.75 2.51 -29.42
N LEU A 338 -17.15 2.22 -28.26
CA LEU A 338 -17.06 0.87 -27.71
C LEU A 338 -18.45 0.27 -27.45
N LEU A 339 -19.34 1.02 -26.78
CA LEU A 339 -20.70 0.53 -26.51
C LEU A 339 -21.48 0.25 -27.81
N GLN A 340 -21.31 1.08 -28.83
CA GLN A 340 -21.92 0.87 -30.14
C GLN A 340 -21.40 -0.40 -30.84
N SER A 341 -20.11 -0.74 -30.68
CA SER A 341 -19.52 -1.91 -31.33
C SER A 341 -20.06 -3.23 -30.79
N PHE A 342 -20.53 -3.26 -29.54
CA PHE A 342 -21.16 -4.43 -28.92
C PHE A 342 -22.61 -4.69 -29.36
N ALA A 343 -23.20 -3.77 -30.12
CA ALA A 343 -24.55 -3.88 -30.68
C ALA A 343 -25.59 -4.38 -29.67
N GLY A 344 -26.31 -5.47 -29.97
CA GLY A 344 -27.39 -6.00 -29.13
C GLY A 344 -26.95 -6.47 -27.73
N LYS A 345 -25.64 -6.70 -27.51
CA LYS A 345 -25.11 -7.18 -26.21
C LYS A 345 -25.03 -6.07 -25.16
N ALA A 346 -24.74 -4.83 -25.56
CA ALA A 346 -24.74 -3.68 -24.66
C ALA A 346 -26.14 -3.05 -24.46
N LEU A 347 -27.11 -3.42 -25.29
CA LEU A 347 -28.46 -2.84 -25.28
C LEU A 347 -29.21 -2.95 -23.94
N PRO A 348 -29.09 -4.05 -23.16
CA PRO A 348 -29.65 -4.10 -21.80
C PRO A 348 -29.02 -3.07 -20.86
N ALA A 349 -27.70 -2.91 -20.92
CA ALA A 349 -26.95 -1.95 -20.12
C ALA A 349 -27.36 -0.50 -20.49
N MET A 350 -27.35 -0.16 -21.78
CA MET A 350 -27.75 1.15 -22.28
C MET A 350 -29.20 1.51 -21.91
N ARG A 351 -30.12 0.53 -21.92
CA ARG A 351 -31.52 0.72 -21.48
C ARG A 351 -31.64 0.98 -19.98
N ARG A 352 -30.78 0.40 -19.14
CA ARG A 352 -30.74 0.71 -17.71
C ARG A 352 -30.26 2.14 -17.50
N PHE A 353 -29.21 2.53 -18.21
CA PHE A 353 -28.65 3.88 -18.14
C PHE A 353 -29.67 4.96 -18.56
N ALA A 354 -30.33 4.80 -19.71
CA ALA A 354 -31.31 5.79 -20.20
C ALA A 354 -32.60 5.93 -19.35
N ARG A 355 -32.79 5.06 -18.35
CA ARG A 355 -33.96 5.07 -17.43
C ARG A 355 -33.61 5.58 -16.04
N ALA A 356 -32.34 5.60 -15.68
CA ALA A 356 -31.83 6.22 -14.45
C ALA A 356 -31.76 7.73 -14.65
#